data_AF-A0A841QFF1-F1
#
_entry.id   AF-A0A841QFF1-F1
#
_cell.length_a   1.000
_cell.length_b   1.000
_cell.length_c   1.000
_cell.angle_alpha   90.00
_cell.angle_beta   90.00
_cell.angle_gamma   90.00
#
_symmetry.space_group_name_H-M   'P 1'
#
loop_
_entity.id
_entity.type
_entity.pdbx_description
1 polymer ?
#
loop_
_entity_poly.entity_id
_entity_poly.type
_entity_poly.pdbx_seq_one_letter_code
_entity_poly.pdbx_strand_id
1 'polypeptide(L)' 'MGDIVPRCLPISSAAQYVGLSETAFRSTVAPSVRPVYLTPRRPVWLKDQLDKWIDARAGLINQTSEDDLMDAITNN' A
#
# COMPACT_ATOMS: atom_id res chain seq x y z
N MET A 1 -22.13 -1.30 -12.06
CA MET A 1 -21.47 -2.56 -11.67
C MET A 1 -20.28 -2.19 -10.82
N GLY A 2 -20.22 -2.63 -9.56
CA GLY A 2 -19.03 -2.37 -8.74
C GLY A 2 -17.88 -3.21 -9.27
N ASP A 3 -16.81 -2.57 -9.73
CA ASP A 3 -15.60 -3.27 -10.15
C ASP A 3 -15.04 -4.04 -8.95
N ILE A 4 -15.06 -5.36 -9.03
CA ILE A 4 -14.43 -6.23 -8.03
C ILE A 4 -12.93 -6.08 -8.23
N VAL A 5 -12.29 -5.23 -7.42
CA VAL A 5 -10.83 -5.09 -7.42
C VAL A 5 -10.24 -6.27 -6.65
N PRO A 6 -9.42 -7.14 -7.28
CA PRO A 6 -8.83 -8.28 -6.59
C PRO A 6 -7.85 -7.80 -5.50
N ARG A 7 -7.83 -8.52 -4.37
CA ARG A 7 -6.92 -8.20 -3.25
C ARG A 7 -5.45 -8.39 -3.60
N CYS A 8 -5.16 -9.28 -4.55
CA CYS A 8 -3.82 -9.60 -5.01
C CYS A 8 -3.66 -9.13 -6.45
N LEU A 9 -2.68 -8.27 -6.69
CA LEU A 9 -2.41 -7.65 -7.97
C LEU A 9 -1.10 -8.21 -8.56
N PRO A 10 -1.09 -8.64 -9.83
CA PRO A 10 0.16 -8.92 -10.52
C PRO A 10 0.94 -7.62 -10.74
N ILE A 11 2.23 -7.73 -11.07
CA ILE A 11 3.13 -6.57 -11.25
C ILE A 11 2.55 -5.47 -12.13
N SER A 12 1.91 -5.82 -13.25
CA SER A 12 1.36 -4.85 -14.20
C SER A 12 0.24 -4.03 -13.57
N SER A 13 -0.72 -4.69 -12.92
CA SER A 13 -1.83 -4.02 -12.23
C SER A 13 -1.36 -3.28 -10.98
N ALA A 14 -0.37 -3.83 -10.25
CA ALA A 14 0.21 -3.17 -9.09
C ALA A 14 0.94 -1.87 -9.47
N ALA A 15 1.70 -1.88 -10.57
CA ALA A 15 2.38 -0.71 -11.10
C ALA A 15 1.37 0.37 -11.55
N GLN A 16 0.32 -0.03 -12.29
CA GLN A 16 -0.77 0.87 -12.66
C GLN A 16 -1.48 1.46 -11.44
N TYR A 17 -1.73 0.64 -10.42
CA TYR A 17 -2.40 1.06 -9.19
C TYR A 17 -1.64 2.18 -8.45
N VAL A 18 -0.31 2.09 -8.39
CA VAL A 18 0.53 3.12 -7.77
C VAL A 18 0.93 4.24 -8.74
N GLY A 19 0.47 4.22 -9.99
CA GLY A 19 0.80 5.22 -11.00
C GLY A 19 2.24 5.18 -11.53
N LEU A 20 2.89 4.01 -11.51
CA LEU A 20 4.28 3.81 -11.95
C LEU A 20 4.38 2.86 -13.15
N SER A 21 5.50 2.92 -13.88
CA SER A 21 5.86 1.88 -14.84
C SER A 21 6.29 0.59 -14.11
N GLU A 22 6.20 -0.56 -14.77
CA GLU A 22 6.64 -1.84 -14.18
C GLU A 22 8.12 -1.82 -13.77
N THR A 23 8.98 -1.14 -14.54
CA THR A 23 10.40 -0.98 -14.21
C THR A 23 10.61 -0.13 -12.96
N ALA A 24 9.94 1.02 -12.86
CA ALA A 24 9.99 1.87 -11.68
C ALA A 24 9.42 1.15 -10.45
N PHE A 25 8.32 0.42 -10.61
CA PHE A 25 7.72 -0.39 -9.55
C PHE A 25 8.71 -1.43 -8.98
N ARG A 26 9.47 -2.13 -9.84
CA ARG A 26 10.48 -3.10 -9.40
C ARG A 26 11.64 -2.46 -8.65
N SER A 27 12.06 -1.27 -9.04
CA SER A 27 13.17 -0.57 -8.40
C SER A 27 12.77 0.12 -7.10
N THR A 28 11.52 0.59 -6.98
CA THR A 28 11.09 1.43 -5.86
C THR A 28 10.18 0.69 -4.88
N VAL A 29 9.17 -0.03 -5.36
CA VAL A 29 8.13 -0.64 -4.51
C VAL A 29 8.51 -2.06 -4.11
N ALA A 30 9.05 -2.87 -5.04
CA ALA A 30 9.38 -4.27 -4.74
C ALA A 30 10.41 -4.48 -3.60
N PRO A 31 11.38 -3.58 -3.34
CA PRO A 31 12.25 -3.68 -2.16
C PRO A 31 11.53 -3.39 -0.84
N SER A 32 10.51 -2.53 -0.87
CA SER A 32 9.76 -2.10 0.33
C SER A 32 8.56 -3.00 0.64
N VAL A 33 7.90 -3.54 -0.40
CA VAL A 33 6.69 -4.35 -0.28
C VAL A 33 6.97 -5.79 -0.71
N ARG A 34 6.88 -6.73 0.23
CA ARG A 34 7.19 -8.13 -0.03
C ARG A 34 6.16 -8.76 -0.97
N PRO A 35 6.58 -9.41 -2.06
CA PRO A 35 5.65 -10.14 -2.91
C PRO A 35 5.13 -11.39 -2.22
N VAL A 36 3.88 -11.71 -2.47
CA VAL A 36 3.23 -12.97 -2.07
C VAL A 36 3.26 -13.93 -3.26
N TYR A 37 3.61 -15.19 -3.02
CA TYR A 37 3.66 -16.23 -4.04
C TYR A 37 2.47 -17.16 -3.89
N LEU A 38 1.36 -16.88 -4.59
CA LEU A 38 0.20 -17.79 -4.66
C LEU A 38 0.46 -18.96 -5.61
N THR A 39 1.35 -18.77 -6.59
CA THR A 39 1.85 -19.81 -7.48
C THR A 39 3.37 -19.70 -7.58
N PRO A 40 4.10 -20.80 -7.81
CA PRO A 40 5.56 -20.84 -7.72
C PRO A 40 6.31 -19.95 -8.73
N ARG A 41 5.62 -19.30 -9.68
CA ARG A 41 6.25 -18.50 -10.74
C ARG A 41 5.68 -17.09 -10.92
N ARG A 42 4.67 -16.70 -10.14
CA ARG A 42 4.02 -15.38 -10.30
C ARG A 42 3.95 -14.65 -8.95
N PRO A 43 4.87 -13.70 -8.69
CA PRO A 43 4.73 -12.82 -7.53
C PRO A 43 3.50 -11.93 -7.72
N VAL A 44 2.72 -11.79 -6.65
CA VAL A 44 1.58 -10.88 -6.56
C VAL A 44 1.75 -9.98 -5.36
N TRP A 45 1.22 -8.76 -5.44
CA TRP A 45 1.26 -7.77 -4.37
C TRP A 45 -0.12 -7.60 -3.78
N LEU A 46 -0.19 -7.51 -2.45
CA LEU A 46 -1.45 -7.24 -1.77
C LEU A 46 -1.77 -5.75 -1.88
N LYS A 47 -3.00 -5.45 -2.28
CA LYS A 47 -3.50 -4.07 -2.35
C LYS A 47 -3.28 -3.31 -1.05
N ASP A 48 -3.61 -3.92 0.09
CA ASP A 48 -3.44 -3.34 1.43
C ASP A 48 -2.00 -2.90 1.73
N GLN A 49 -1.01 -3.66 1.26
CA GLN A 49 0.40 -3.29 1.45
C GLN A 49 0.83 -2.17 0.51
N LEU A 50 0.26 -2.10 -0.69
CA LEU A 50 0.47 -0.98 -1.60
C LEU A 50 -0.16 0.29 -1.04
N ASP A 51 -1.37 0.22 -0.49
CA ASP A 51 -2.04 1.34 0.17
C ASP A 51 -1.19 1.86 1.33
N LYS A 52 -0.74 0.98 2.23
CA LYS A 52 0.19 1.34 3.31
C LYS A 52 1.48 1.97 2.79
N TRP A 53 2.01 1.50 1.67
CA TRP A 53 3.21 2.09 1.07
C TRP A 53 2.94 3.50 0.52
N ILE A 54 1.77 3.71 -0.11
CA ILE A 54 1.33 5.03 -0.57
C ILE A 54 1.14 5.98 0.62
N ASP A 55 0.46 5.53 1.67
CA ASP A 55 0.23 6.32 2.88
C ASP A 55 1.56 6.69 3.55
N ALA A 56 2.53 5.77 3.58
CA ALA A 56 3.88 6.01 4.08
C ALA A 56 4.58 7.10 3.28
N ARG A 57 4.45 7.01 1.95
CA ARG A 57 5.06 7.95 1.02
C ARG A 57 4.42 9.34 1.08
N ALA A 58 3.11 9.40 1.32
CA ALA A 58 2.35 10.63 1.50
C ALA A 58 2.55 11.27 2.88
N GLY A 59 3.22 10.59 3.82
CA GLY A 59 3.42 11.06 5.18
C GLY A 59 2.16 10.95 6.06
N LEU A 60 1.15 10.18 5.62
CA LEU A 60 -0.13 10.03 6.32
C LEU A 60 -0.07 9.07 7.52
N ILE A 61 0.91 8.17 7.55
CA ILE A 61 1.06 7.19 8.64
C ILE A 61 1.43 7.86 9.99
N ASN A 62 1.83 9.14 9.97
CA ASN A 62 2.16 9.87 11.19
C ASN A 62 1.00 10.66 11.79
N GLN A 63 -0.23 10.56 11.24
CA GLN A 63 -1.38 11.37 11.68
C GLN A 63 -2.46 10.57 12.42
N THR A 64 -2.16 9.37 12.91
CA THR A 64 -3.13 8.64 13.74
C THR A 64 -2.53 8.25 15.08
N SER A 65 -2.96 9.00 16.09
CA SER A 65 -3.07 8.64 17.53
C SER A 65 -2.05 9.21 18.52
N GLU A 66 -1.78 10.51 18.49
CA GLU A 66 -1.28 11.22 19.70
C GLU A 66 -2.02 12.54 19.95
N ASP A 67 -2.32 13.32 18.91
CA ASP A 67 -3.08 14.58 19.06
C ASP A 67 -4.54 14.37 19.53
N ASP A 68 -5.28 13.39 18.99
CA ASP A 68 -6.67 13.12 19.40
C ASP A 68 -6.81 12.60 20.85
N LEU A 69 -5.73 12.05 21.43
CA LEU A 69 -5.72 11.55 22.81
C LEU A 69 -5.34 12.64 23.82
N MET A 70 -4.56 13.65 23.44
CA MET A 70 -4.23 14.78 24.34
C MET A 70 -5.39 15.76 24.53
N ASP A 71 -6.22 15.96 23.50
CA ASP A 71 -7.37 16.87 23.57
C ASP A 71 -8.52 16.33 24.44
N ALA A 72 -8.66 15.01 24.55
CA ALA A 72 -9.70 14.38 25.36
C ALA A 72 -9.42 14.40 26.88
N ILE A 73 -8.15 14.56 27.29
CA ILE A 73 -7.75 14.49 28.71
C ILE A 73 -7.71 15.89 29.35
N THR A 74 -7.51 16.93 28.55
CA THR A 74 -7.30 18.30 29.06
C THR A 74 -8.62 19.06 29.32
N ASN A 75 -9.75 18.59 28.77
CA ASN A 75 -11.01 19.34 28.79
C ASN A 75 -12.09 18.74 29.71
N ASN A 76 -11.75 18.45 30.97
CA ASN A 76 -12.74 18.19 32.03
C ASN A 76 -12.33 18.75 33.40
#